data_AF-A0A2G6TCK9-F1
#
_entry.id   AF-A0A2G6TCK9-F1
#
_cell.length_a   1.000
_cell.length_b   1.000
_cell.length_c   1.000
_cell.angle_alpha   90.00
_cell.angle_beta   90.00
_cell.angle_gamma   90.00
#
_symmetry.space_group_name_H-M   'P 1'
#
loop_
_entity.id
_entity.type
_entity.pdbx_description
1 polymer ?
#
loop_
_entity_poly.entity_id
_entity_poly.type
_entity_poly.pdbx_seq_one_letter_code
_entity_poly.pdbx_strand_id
1 'polypeptide(L)'
;MELKLKIHSKNTFPKGGIFIKSASPEVWLHEIQNIGLKLESVKVYPVPGVVANELYGCLLVLNQRIDKVDIRGNNFLQLIENKLFIPENTTISPELTKEEWHTLFSDEYHFLHPEIGLVELKDQVEWTALLQMPKAKEVEITEPSKTVYAPQFISSLRVEVDKEKILENIENPPSEEEMIGKLPFDMQKVMKGNQKEMDKFMAFLDKNPKLALQYAIPLDTLGTSRGDNYGKFSFGSGGNVFQTGFAKIGDFFDRKSGNSNQNDGLTIIFRLIAVLLFMSTIRSCSSGKSSFSSQTFFVCVVVIIIIVLIIALLSKGKSSGSGSGSASGGSFMVDSQRFSTLQSKYEKLAEEFIAKGDYQKAAHIYLKLLKNYQKAAEVLEKGELYPEAAAIYLKYCKNKLKAAECYEKGHAYKEAIEIFKELNNDEKVGDLYVILKDKKEADKHFMKVIEDYKTNFQYVKASLVYRDKIGDISDAQELLLDGWKTNKDAGRCLNVYFANIKSAEDLAVAIPNIYENEVNSENAVTFLHLLKHEFSRYEALEEITKNIAYEIVAERIDEKPDIASELLSFNIRNKSMLKDVMKYKIKIKGKA
;
A
#
# COMPACT_ATOMS: atom_id res chain seq x y z
N MET A 1 31.21 12.91 -84.85
CA MET A 1 32.08 12.30 -83.82
C MET A 1 31.23 11.34 -83.01
N GLU A 2 31.71 10.13 -82.71
CA GLU A 2 30.99 9.18 -81.84
C GLU A 2 31.48 9.34 -80.40
N LEU A 3 30.62 9.81 -79.49
CA LEU A 3 30.92 9.86 -78.06
C LEU A 3 30.88 8.44 -77.50
N LYS A 4 32.00 7.97 -76.91
CA LYS A 4 32.11 6.64 -76.31
C LYS A 4 32.44 6.73 -74.83
N LEU A 5 31.82 5.88 -74.03
CA LEU A 5 32.15 5.69 -72.62
C LEU A 5 33.39 4.79 -72.50
N LYS A 6 34.37 5.21 -71.70
CA LYS A 6 35.53 4.41 -71.30
C LYS A 6 35.48 4.14 -69.80
N ILE A 7 35.80 2.91 -69.41
CA ILE A 7 35.88 2.53 -68.00
C ILE A 7 37.12 3.17 -67.38
N HIS A 8 36.98 3.71 -66.18
CA HIS A 8 38.04 4.36 -65.42
C HIS A 8 38.04 3.85 -63.97
N SER A 9 39.18 3.83 -63.30
CA SER A 9 39.31 3.22 -61.96
C SER A 9 38.72 4.04 -60.81
N LYS A 10 38.41 5.32 -61.06
CA LYS A 10 37.80 6.26 -60.11
C LYS A 10 36.85 7.21 -60.83
N ASN A 11 35.84 7.70 -60.13
CA ASN A 11 35.00 8.82 -60.58
C ASN A 11 35.87 10.08 -60.79
N THR A 12 35.77 10.68 -61.97
CA THR A 12 36.48 11.92 -62.33
C THR A 12 35.62 13.17 -62.14
N PHE A 13 34.30 13.01 -62.07
CA PHE A 13 33.32 14.08 -61.97
C PHE A 13 32.46 13.92 -60.71
N PRO A 14 31.83 15.01 -60.20
CA PRO A 14 31.00 14.94 -59.00
C PRO A 14 29.76 14.07 -59.21
N LYS A 15 29.34 13.37 -58.15
CA LYS A 15 28.08 12.62 -58.14
C LYS A 15 26.92 13.61 -58.12
N GLY A 16 26.05 13.55 -59.12
CA GLY A 16 24.94 14.49 -59.30
C GLY A 16 23.56 13.84 -59.40
N GLY A 17 23.50 12.51 -59.50
CA GLY A 17 22.23 11.80 -59.60
C GLY A 17 22.29 10.34 -59.21
N ILE A 18 21.13 9.71 -59.12
CA ILE A 18 20.94 8.29 -58.83
C ILE A 18 20.08 7.69 -59.94
N PHE A 19 20.49 6.54 -60.46
CA PHE A 19 19.73 5.80 -61.47
C PHE A 19 19.04 4.59 -60.83
N ILE A 20 17.72 4.49 -61.01
CA ILE A 20 16.91 3.35 -60.58
C ILE A 20 16.50 2.57 -61.84
N LYS A 21 17.03 1.35 -61.99
CA LYS A 21 16.74 0.46 -63.12
C LYS A 21 15.42 -0.30 -62.87
N SER A 22 14.30 0.31 -63.23
CA SER A 22 12.98 -0.32 -63.17
C SER A 22 12.00 0.37 -64.11
N ALA A 23 11.14 -0.39 -64.80
CA ALA A 23 10.07 0.17 -65.62
C ALA A 23 8.86 0.68 -64.80
N SER A 24 8.77 0.32 -63.51
CA SER A 24 7.61 0.62 -62.66
C SER A 24 7.81 1.89 -61.80
N PRO A 25 6.94 2.92 -61.95
CA PRO A 25 6.96 4.11 -61.09
C PRO A 25 6.74 3.84 -59.59
N GLU A 26 6.02 2.77 -59.25
CA GLU A 26 5.84 2.34 -57.85
C GLU A 26 7.17 1.98 -57.20
N VAL A 27 8.03 1.26 -57.92
CA VAL A 27 9.37 0.90 -57.46
C VAL A 27 10.21 2.17 -57.28
N TRP A 28 10.06 3.16 -58.16
CA TRP A 28 10.79 4.42 -58.02
C TRP A 28 10.44 5.13 -56.71
N LEU A 29 9.15 5.23 -56.37
CA LEU A 29 8.69 5.86 -55.14
C LEU A 29 9.17 5.10 -53.89
N HIS A 30 9.09 3.77 -53.92
CA HIS A 30 9.62 2.93 -52.83
C HIS A 30 11.13 3.11 -52.63
N GLU A 31 11.90 3.14 -53.71
CA GLU A 31 13.34 3.35 -53.64
C GLU A 31 13.68 4.76 -53.13
N ILE A 32 13.01 5.81 -53.63
CA ILE A 32 13.18 7.19 -53.12
C ILE A 32 12.90 7.26 -51.61
N GLN A 33 11.83 6.60 -51.14
CA GLN A 33 11.48 6.53 -49.73
C GLN A 33 12.52 5.74 -48.92
N ASN A 34 13.00 4.60 -49.43
CA ASN A 34 14.01 3.77 -48.78
C ASN A 34 15.36 4.49 -48.63
N ILE A 35 15.73 5.29 -49.64
CA ILE A 35 16.91 6.15 -49.63
C ILE A 35 16.74 7.33 -48.64
N GLY A 36 15.49 7.63 -48.22
CA GLY A 36 15.17 8.70 -47.29
C GLY A 36 15.11 10.09 -47.93
N LEU A 37 14.93 10.15 -49.25
CA LEU A 37 14.83 11.41 -49.99
C LEU A 37 13.40 11.94 -49.97
N LYS A 38 13.25 13.25 -49.77
CA LYS A 38 11.95 13.92 -49.91
C LYS A 38 11.66 14.15 -51.39
N LEU A 39 10.45 13.86 -51.84
CA LEU A 39 10.02 14.04 -53.23
C LEU A 39 10.16 15.49 -53.71
N GLU A 40 10.02 16.47 -52.82
CA GLU A 40 10.19 17.90 -53.13
C GLU A 40 11.65 18.30 -53.40
N SER A 41 12.62 17.51 -52.91
CA SER A 41 14.05 17.83 -52.96
C SER A 41 14.78 17.22 -54.16
N VAL A 42 14.09 16.42 -54.97
CA VAL A 42 14.66 15.62 -56.06
C VAL A 42 13.83 15.81 -57.31
N LYS A 43 14.49 16.04 -58.45
CA LYS A 43 13.83 16.03 -59.76
C LYS A 43 13.92 14.64 -60.35
N VAL A 44 12.81 14.09 -60.83
CA VAL A 44 12.76 12.72 -61.38
C VAL A 44 12.48 12.80 -62.88
N TYR A 45 13.32 12.14 -63.67
CA TYR A 45 13.16 12.03 -65.12
C TYR A 45 13.00 10.56 -65.52
N PRO A 46 11.98 10.21 -66.32
CA PRO A 46 11.84 8.88 -66.88
C PRO A 46 12.89 8.67 -67.97
N VAL A 47 13.48 7.48 -68.00
CA VAL A 47 14.48 7.10 -69.01
C VAL A 47 13.84 6.08 -69.96
N PRO A 48 13.66 6.40 -71.25
CA PRO A 48 13.14 5.46 -72.23
C PRO A 48 14.10 4.29 -72.46
N GLY A 49 13.54 3.15 -72.82
CA GLY A 49 14.29 1.97 -73.25
C GLY A 49 14.63 1.97 -74.73
N VAL A 50 15.27 0.88 -75.17
CA VAL A 50 15.64 0.65 -76.57
C VAL A 50 14.41 0.32 -77.43
N VAL A 51 13.35 -0.22 -76.81
CA VAL A 51 12.08 -0.53 -77.46
C VAL A 51 11.12 0.65 -77.25
N ALA A 52 10.37 1.00 -78.30
CA ALA A 52 9.37 2.06 -78.24
C ALA A 52 8.30 1.76 -77.17
N ASN A 53 7.89 2.81 -76.44
CA ASN A 53 6.91 2.76 -75.34
C ASN A 53 7.33 1.91 -74.12
N GLU A 54 8.62 1.62 -73.96
CA GLU A 54 9.15 0.95 -72.77
C GLU A 54 9.99 1.94 -71.94
N LEU A 55 9.85 1.89 -70.62
CA LEU A 55 10.69 2.62 -69.68
C LEU A 55 11.80 1.72 -69.19
N TYR A 56 13.04 2.17 -69.31
CA TYR A 56 14.21 1.46 -68.81
C TYR A 56 14.48 1.75 -67.33
N GLY A 57 14.10 2.94 -66.86
CA GLY A 57 14.37 3.38 -65.50
C GLY A 57 13.90 4.80 -65.22
N CYS A 58 14.30 5.31 -64.06
CA CYS A 58 14.26 6.74 -63.79
C CYS A 58 15.62 7.25 -63.31
N LEU A 59 15.85 8.52 -63.60
CA LEU A 59 17.03 9.26 -63.19
C LEU A 59 16.59 10.33 -62.17
N LEU A 60 17.17 10.24 -60.99
CA LEU A 60 16.98 11.19 -59.89
C LEU A 60 18.10 12.23 -59.94
N VAL A 61 17.75 13.49 -60.16
CA VAL A 61 18.70 14.62 -60.09
C VAL A 61 18.64 15.22 -58.69
N LEU A 62 19.79 15.25 -58.02
CA LEU A 62 19.92 15.75 -56.66
C LEU A 62 20.23 17.25 -56.69
N ASN A 63 19.39 18.06 -56.04
CA ASN A 63 19.61 19.51 -55.94
C ASN A 63 20.68 19.90 -54.90
N GLN A 64 21.17 18.95 -54.09
CA GLN A 64 22.18 19.15 -53.06
C GLN A 64 23.26 18.06 -53.13
N ARG A 65 24.50 18.37 -52.73
CA ARG A 65 25.56 17.37 -52.59
C ARG A 65 25.25 16.47 -51.40
N ILE A 66 25.17 15.18 -51.66
CA ILE A 66 24.87 14.17 -50.65
C ILE A 66 26.12 13.30 -50.47
N ASP A 67 26.88 13.55 -49.39
CA ASP A 67 28.17 12.90 -49.18
C ASP A 67 28.04 11.49 -48.55
N LYS A 68 26.89 11.15 -47.94
CA LYS A 68 26.64 9.86 -47.28
C LYS A 68 25.16 9.46 -47.31
N VAL A 69 24.71 8.89 -48.42
CA VAL A 69 23.40 8.22 -48.50
C VAL A 69 23.58 6.79 -48.95
N ASP A 70 22.96 5.88 -48.20
CA ASP A 70 22.92 4.45 -48.51
C ASP A 70 21.90 4.21 -49.63
N ILE A 71 22.42 4.06 -50.84
CA ILE A 71 21.66 3.83 -52.07
C ILE A 71 21.26 2.36 -52.28
N ARG A 72 21.55 1.47 -51.31
CA ARG A 72 21.06 0.07 -51.22
C ARG A 72 21.14 -0.77 -52.51
N GLY A 73 22.07 -0.45 -53.41
CA GLY A 73 22.30 -1.19 -54.66
C GLY A 73 21.94 -0.47 -55.96
N ASN A 74 21.37 0.75 -55.88
CA ASN A 74 21.21 1.62 -57.05
C ASN A 74 22.57 2.17 -57.51
N ASN A 75 22.66 2.74 -58.71
CA ASN A 75 23.91 3.29 -59.22
C ASN A 75 23.92 4.82 -59.10
N PHE A 76 24.99 5.40 -58.57
CA PHE A 76 25.20 6.85 -58.70
C PHE A 76 25.57 7.20 -60.14
N LEU A 77 25.29 8.45 -60.50
CA LEU A 77 25.67 9.03 -61.77
C LEU A 77 26.56 10.25 -61.53
N GLN A 78 27.58 10.38 -62.36
CA GLN A 78 28.44 11.55 -62.41
C GLN A 78 27.82 12.61 -63.33
N LEU A 79 27.91 13.88 -62.95
CA LEU A 79 27.39 15.00 -63.72
C LEU A 79 28.54 15.84 -64.30
N ILE A 80 28.59 15.94 -65.63
CA ILE A 80 29.60 16.71 -66.38
C ILE A 80 28.99 18.03 -66.83
N GLU A 81 29.66 19.15 -66.54
CA GLU A 81 29.29 20.53 -66.93
C GLU A 81 27.80 20.87 -66.70
N ASN A 82 27.19 20.27 -65.67
CA ASN A 82 25.77 20.41 -65.33
C ASN A 82 24.78 20.04 -66.46
N LYS A 83 25.22 19.25 -67.45
CA LYS A 83 24.43 18.92 -68.65
C LYS A 83 24.35 17.42 -68.95
N LEU A 84 25.42 16.65 -68.72
CA LEU A 84 25.47 15.22 -69.07
C LEU A 84 25.68 14.33 -67.85
N PHE A 85 24.79 13.37 -67.67
CA PHE A 85 24.91 12.28 -66.71
C PHE A 85 25.60 11.06 -67.33
N ILE A 86 26.61 10.53 -66.63
CA ILE A 86 27.29 9.29 -67.00
C ILE A 86 27.38 8.33 -65.80
N PRO A 87 27.49 7.01 -66.01
CA PRO A 87 27.65 6.04 -64.93
C PRO A 87 28.91 6.26 -64.07
N GLU A 88 28.93 5.71 -62.85
CA GLU A 88 30.15 5.66 -62.03
C GLU A 88 31.29 4.95 -62.76
N ASN A 89 32.52 5.34 -62.43
CA ASN A 89 33.75 4.74 -62.94
C ASN A 89 33.83 4.74 -64.48
N THR A 90 33.24 5.75 -65.11
CA THR A 90 33.33 5.98 -66.56
C THR A 90 33.77 7.40 -66.89
N THR A 91 34.36 7.57 -68.07
CA THR A 91 34.75 8.85 -68.68
C THR A 91 34.32 8.89 -70.14
N ILE A 92 34.15 10.09 -70.70
CA ILE A 92 33.80 10.28 -72.11
C ILE A 92 35.05 10.41 -72.98
N SER A 93 35.01 9.89 -74.21
CA SER A 93 36.07 10.04 -75.21
C SER A 93 35.46 10.25 -76.61
N PRO A 94 35.92 11.24 -77.40
CA PRO A 94 36.96 12.25 -77.10
C PRO A 94 36.52 13.28 -76.05
N GLU A 95 37.48 13.98 -75.43
CA GLU A 95 37.19 15.11 -74.53
C GLU A 95 36.68 16.29 -75.36
N LEU A 96 35.55 16.87 -74.94
CA LEU A 96 34.90 17.99 -75.61
C LEU A 96 35.36 19.32 -75.01
N THR A 97 35.59 20.31 -75.87
CA THR A 97 35.85 21.69 -75.48
C THR A 97 34.56 22.38 -74.99
N LYS A 98 34.69 23.46 -74.21
CA LYS A 98 33.53 24.20 -73.67
C LYS A 98 32.58 24.70 -74.75
N GLU A 99 33.10 25.12 -75.90
CA GLU A 99 32.30 25.59 -77.04
C GLU A 99 31.52 24.45 -77.71
N GLU A 100 32.12 23.25 -77.79
CA GLU A 100 31.45 22.05 -78.30
C GLU A 100 30.34 21.57 -77.35
N TRP A 101 30.50 21.71 -76.03
CA TRP A 101 29.45 21.40 -75.06
C TRP A 101 28.18 22.24 -75.26
N HIS A 102 28.34 23.53 -75.51
CA HIS A 102 27.22 24.43 -75.79
C HIS A 102 26.56 24.18 -77.15
N THR A 103 27.29 23.59 -78.10
CA THR A 103 26.78 23.32 -79.46
C THR A 103 26.11 21.95 -79.57
N LEU A 104 26.64 20.93 -78.88
CA LEU A 104 26.18 19.53 -78.99
C LEU A 104 25.06 19.17 -78.01
N PHE A 105 24.98 19.83 -76.87
CA PHE A 105 23.97 19.56 -75.85
C PHE A 105 23.07 20.78 -75.66
N SER A 106 21.75 20.55 -75.72
CA SER A 106 20.74 21.56 -75.40
C SER A 106 20.84 22.01 -73.93
N ASP A 107 19.94 22.89 -73.49
CA ASP A 107 19.90 23.32 -72.09
C ASP A 107 19.28 22.26 -71.15
N GLU A 108 18.73 21.19 -71.72
CA GLU A 108 18.16 20.06 -70.98
C GLU A 108 19.23 19.07 -70.51
N TYR A 109 18.88 18.26 -69.51
CA TYR A 109 19.76 17.20 -69.03
C TYR A 109 19.84 16.06 -70.06
N HIS A 110 21.04 15.52 -70.25
CA HIS A 110 21.28 14.36 -71.09
C HIS A 110 21.81 13.21 -70.25
N PHE A 111 21.49 11.99 -70.64
CA PHE A 111 21.98 10.77 -70.00
C PHE A 111 22.61 9.85 -71.03
N LEU A 112 23.87 9.50 -70.84
CA LEU A 112 24.59 8.56 -71.70
C LEU A 112 24.81 7.25 -70.94
N HIS A 113 24.13 6.19 -71.35
CA HIS A 113 24.22 4.88 -70.69
C HIS A 113 24.59 3.76 -71.69
N PRO A 114 25.41 2.77 -71.29
CA PRO A 114 25.95 1.75 -72.21
C PRO A 114 24.90 0.96 -72.99
N GLU A 115 23.74 0.66 -72.37
CA GLU A 115 22.69 -0.17 -72.98
C GLU A 115 21.69 0.63 -73.83
N ILE A 116 21.42 1.89 -73.50
CA ILE A 116 20.36 2.71 -74.14
C ILE A 116 20.91 3.83 -75.03
N GLY A 117 22.21 4.11 -74.95
CA GLY A 117 22.84 5.21 -75.69
C GLY A 117 22.61 6.57 -75.04
N LEU A 118 22.63 7.62 -75.87
CA LEU A 118 22.42 9.01 -75.45
C LEU A 118 20.93 9.35 -75.48
N VAL A 119 20.42 9.84 -74.36
CA VAL A 119 19.02 10.20 -74.15
C VAL A 119 18.92 11.64 -73.66
N GLU A 120 17.99 12.40 -74.20
CA GLU A 120 17.65 13.75 -73.74
C GLU A 120 16.46 13.68 -72.76
N LEU A 121 16.60 14.23 -71.55
CA LEU A 121 15.64 14.14 -70.45
C LEU A 121 14.74 15.39 -70.42
N LYS A 122 13.66 15.40 -71.21
CA LYS A 122 12.74 16.54 -71.32
C LYS A 122 11.59 16.50 -70.32
N ASP A 123 11.11 15.30 -70.02
CA ASP A 123 9.83 15.12 -69.33
C ASP A 123 10.06 14.93 -67.83
N GLN A 124 10.03 16.01 -67.04
CA GLN A 124 10.09 15.90 -65.58
C GLN A 124 8.78 15.29 -65.02
N VAL A 125 8.89 14.36 -64.07
CA VAL A 125 7.72 13.78 -63.39
C VAL A 125 7.21 14.74 -62.31
N GLU A 126 6.02 15.31 -62.54
CA GLU A 126 5.33 16.17 -61.57
C GLU A 126 4.46 15.35 -60.62
N TRP A 127 5.04 14.90 -59.51
CA TRP A 127 4.37 14.05 -58.53
C TRP A 127 3.10 14.66 -57.92
N THR A 128 3.05 15.99 -57.78
CA THR A 128 1.88 16.72 -57.25
C THR A 128 0.65 16.61 -58.14
N ALA A 129 0.82 16.43 -59.45
CA ALA A 129 -0.26 16.22 -60.40
C ALA A 129 -0.71 14.75 -60.47
N LEU A 130 0.18 13.81 -60.11
CA LEU A 130 -0.04 12.38 -60.28
C LEU A 130 -0.47 11.67 -58.98
N LEU A 131 -0.08 12.17 -57.81
CA LEU A 131 -0.37 11.56 -56.52
C LEU A 131 -1.58 12.20 -55.85
N GLN A 132 -2.60 11.40 -55.57
CA GLN A 132 -3.71 11.81 -54.72
C GLN A 132 -3.45 11.37 -53.27
N MET A 133 -3.28 12.34 -52.36
CA MET A 133 -3.13 12.04 -50.94
C MET A 133 -4.39 11.32 -50.41
N PRO A 134 -4.23 10.27 -49.60
CA PRO A 134 -5.38 9.60 -49.00
C PRO A 134 -6.15 10.58 -48.10
N LYS A 135 -7.47 10.63 -48.24
CA LYS A 135 -8.32 11.41 -47.33
C LYS A 135 -8.22 10.79 -45.93
N ALA A 136 -7.67 11.54 -44.98
CA ALA A 136 -7.69 11.15 -43.57
C ALA A 136 -9.15 10.95 -43.14
N LYS A 137 -9.51 9.71 -42.84
CA LYS A 137 -10.84 9.39 -42.31
C LYS A 137 -10.74 9.45 -40.80
N GLU A 138 -11.45 10.40 -40.19
CA GLU A 138 -11.71 10.34 -38.76
C GLU A 138 -12.63 9.15 -38.50
N VAL A 139 -12.05 8.09 -37.93
CA VAL A 139 -12.77 6.90 -37.52
C VAL A 139 -12.88 6.96 -36.00
N GLU A 140 -14.10 6.81 -35.47
CA GLU A 140 -14.28 6.56 -34.04
C GLU A 140 -13.64 5.22 -33.70
N ILE A 141 -12.49 5.27 -33.04
CA ILE A 141 -11.78 4.08 -32.58
C ILE A 141 -12.59 3.50 -31.43
N THR A 142 -13.38 2.46 -31.70
CA THR A 142 -14.06 1.70 -30.64
C THR A 142 -13.07 0.77 -29.98
N GLU A 143 -12.81 0.98 -28.68
CA GLU A 143 -12.01 0.04 -27.88
C GLU A 143 -12.82 -1.25 -27.65
N PRO A 144 -12.24 -2.44 -27.88
CA PRO A 144 -12.92 -3.69 -27.59
C PRO A 144 -13.22 -3.81 -26.10
N SER A 145 -14.40 -4.37 -25.77
CA SER A 145 -14.73 -4.72 -24.38
C SER A 145 -13.64 -5.61 -23.78
N LYS A 146 -13.18 -5.31 -22.56
CA LYS A 146 -12.15 -6.08 -21.86
C LYS A 146 -12.43 -7.59 -21.94
N THR A 147 -11.69 -8.29 -22.79
CA THR A 147 -11.73 -9.74 -22.87
C THR A 147 -11.12 -10.34 -21.60
N VAL A 148 -11.61 -11.49 -21.15
CA VAL A 148 -11.06 -12.21 -20.00
C VAL A 148 -9.66 -12.71 -20.36
N TYR A 149 -8.63 -11.94 -19.99
CA TYR A 149 -7.25 -12.35 -20.10
C TYR A 149 -6.96 -13.38 -19.01
N ALA A 150 -6.66 -14.62 -19.39
CA ALA A 150 -6.14 -15.60 -18.46
C ALA A 150 -4.67 -15.27 -18.19
N PRO A 151 -4.31 -14.80 -16.97
CA PRO A 151 -2.95 -14.40 -16.68
C PRO A 151 -2.01 -15.60 -16.73
N GLN A 152 -0.92 -15.49 -17.50
CA GLN A 152 0.12 -16.52 -17.58
C GLN A 152 0.93 -16.62 -16.27
N PHE A 153 0.89 -15.58 -15.43
CA PHE A 153 1.60 -15.51 -14.15
C PHE A 153 0.68 -14.96 -13.06
N ILE A 154 0.70 -15.61 -11.88
CA ILE A 154 -0.01 -15.14 -10.70
C ILE A 154 0.85 -14.06 -10.04
N SER A 155 0.38 -12.81 -10.05
CA SER A 155 1.15 -11.68 -9.50
C SER A 155 0.95 -11.48 -7.99
N SER A 156 -0.16 -11.97 -7.45
CA SER A 156 -0.48 -11.99 -6.01
C SER A 156 -1.59 -12.99 -5.73
N LEU A 157 -1.59 -13.57 -4.53
CA LEU A 157 -2.66 -14.41 -3.99
C LEU A 157 -3.22 -13.71 -2.76
N ARG A 158 -4.54 -13.69 -2.61
CA ARG A 158 -5.21 -13.15 -1.42
C ARG A 158 -6.35 -14.07 -1.01
N VAL A 159 -6.66 -14.08 0.27
CA VAL A 159 -7.79 -14.83 0.82
C VAL A 159 -8.94 -13.86 1.03
N GLU A 160 -10.11 -14.15 0.45
CA GLU A 160 -11.34 -13.44 0.76
C GLU A 160 -12.07 -14.21 1.86
N VAL A 161 -12.36 -13.54 2.98
CA VAL A 161 -12.81 -14.21 4.19
C VAL A 161 -14.30 -13.99 4.40
N ASP A 162 -15.06 -15.09 4.47
CA ASP A 162 -16.45 -15.06 4.94
C ASP A 162 -16.48 -15.16 6.48
N LYS A 163 -16.52 -14.00 7.13
CA LYS A 163 -16.48 -13.87 8.60
C LYS A 163 -17.59 -14.67 9.28
N GLU A 164 -18.79 -14.72 8.69
CA GLU A 164 -19.94 -15.40 9.29
C GLU A 164 -19.77 -16.91 9.26
N LYS A 165 -19.35 -17.47 8.11
CA LYS A 165 -19.06 -18.91 7.99
C LYS A 165 -17.92 -19.35 8.89
N ILE A 166 -16.86 -18.53 9.02
CA ILE A 166 -15.76 -18.84 9.94
C ILE A 166 -16.26 -18.91 11.37
N LEU A 167 -17.05 -17.92 11.81
CA LEU A 167 -17.60 -17.91 13.16
C LEU A 167 -18.52 -19.11 13.40
N GLU A 168 -19.34 -19.48 12.42
CA GLU A 168 -20.21 -20.66 12.50
C GLU A 168 -19.39 -21.95 12.60
N ASN A 169 -18.36 -22.13 11.79
CA ASN A 169 -17.49 -23.33 11.83
C ASN A 169 -16.68 -23.44 13.12
N ILE A 170 -16.23 -22.31 13.67
CA ILE A 170 -15.55 -22.26 14.97
C ILE A 170 -16.53 -22.64 16.10
N GLU A 171 -17.76 -22.14 16.02
CA GLU A 171 -18.81 -22.42 16.99
C GLU A 171 -19.39 -23.82 16.84
N ASN A 172 -19.43 -24.40 15.65
CA ASN A 172 -20.02 -25.71 15.37
C ASN A 172 -19.14 -26.45 14.34
N PRO A 173 -18.01 -27.05 14.74
CA PRO A 173 -17.23 -27.87 13.83
C PRO A 173 -18.10 -29.03 13.34
N PRO A 174 -17.98 -29.47 12.07
CA PRO A 174 -18.77 -30.57 11.56
C PRO A 174 -18.60 -31.79 12.47
N SER A 175 -19.70 -32.20 13.10
CA SER A 175 -19.76 -33.43 13.86
C SER A 175 -19.62 -34.58 12.87
N GLU A 176 -18.63 -35.44 13.09
CA GLU A 176 -18.69 -36.82 12.60
C GLU A 176 -19.89 -37.48 13.31
N GLU A 177 -21.08 -37.24 12.76
CA GLU A 177 -22.32 -37.92 13.13
C GLU A 177 -22.24 -39.34 12.59
N GLU A 178 -21.64 -40.24 13.37
CA GLU A 178 -21.96 -41.67 13.36
C GLU A 178 -21.13 -42.34 14.46
N MET A 179 -21.72 -42.50 15.66
CA MET A 179 -21.53 -43.63 16.59
C MET A 179 -22.30 -43.33 17.89
N ILE A 180 -23.64 -43.37 17.83
CA ILE A 180 -24.48 -43.32 19.02
C ILE A 180 -24.53 -44.73 19.63
N GLY A 181 -23.66 -44.98 20.61
CA GLY A 181 -23.78 -46.10 21.56
C GLY A 181 -24.16 -45.57 22.94
N LYS A 182 -24.98 -46.32 23.70
CA LYS A 182 -25.41 -45.97 25.07
C LYS A 182 -24.24 -45.46 25.92
N LEU A 183 -24.29 -44.18 26.30
CA LEU A 183 -23.32 -43.57 27.19
C LEU A 183 -23.30 -44.29 28.56
N PRO A 184 -22.13 -44.51 29.18
CA PRO A 184 -22.02 -45.17 30.47
C PRO A 184 -22.38 -44.26 31.67
N PHE A 185 -22.78 -43.01 31.42
CA PHE A 185 -23.13 -42.00 32.41
C PHE A 185 -24.31 -41.13 31.95
N ASP A 186 -25.00 -40.53 32.92
CA ASP A 186 -26.18 -39.70 32.68
C ASP A 186 -25.81 -38.22 32.56
N MET A 187 -25.84 -37.68 31.34
CA MET A 187 -25.42 -36.32 31.01
C MET A 187 -26.15 -35.25 31.84
N GLN A 188 -27.45 -35.41 32.07
CA GLN A 188 -28.22 -34.44 32.85
C GLN A 188 -27.78 -34.40 34.31
N LYS A 189 -27.30 -35.54 34.85
CA LYS A 189 -26.77 -35.61 36.21
C LYS A 189 -25.36 -35.04 36.31
N VAL A 190 -24.53 -35.22 35.28
CA VAL A 190 -23.19 -34.58 35.23
C VAL A 190 -23.31 -33.06 35.20
N MET A 191 -24.22 -32.52 34.36
CA MET A 191 -24.50 -31.07 34.30
C MET A 191 -25.10 -30.53 35.61
N LYS A 192 -25.86 -31.36 36.34
CA LYS A 192 -26.36 -31.04 37.69
C LYS A 192 -25.29 -31.19 38.79
N GLY A 193 -24.01 -31.42 38.44
CA GLY A 193 -22.91 -31.50 39.40
C GLY A 193 -22.85 -32.80 40.22
N ASN A 194 -23.49 -33.89 39.75
CA ASN A 194 -23.41 -35.19 40.44
C ASN A 194 -21.99 -35.76 40.38
N GLN A 195 -21.35 -35.84 41.55
CA GLN A 195 -19.97 -36.28 41.70
C GLN A 195 -19.71 -37.70 41.16
N LYS A 196 -20.64 -38.65 41.34
CA LYS A 196 -20.46 -40.04 40.88
C LYS A 196 -20.53 -40.15 39.35
N GLU A 197 -21.41 -39.37 38.73
CA GLU A 197 -21.52 -39.34 37.27
C GLU A 197 -20.35 -38.53 36.67
N MET A 198 -19.85 -37.51 37.36
CA MET A 198 -18.62 -36.80 36.98
C MET A 198 -17.39 -37.72 37.01
N ASP A 199 -17.28 -38.61 38.00
CA ASP A 199 -16.18 -39.60 38.05
C ASP A 199 -16.25 -40.60 36.90
N LYS A 200 -17.46 -41.05 36.53
CA LYS A 200 -17.67 -41.90 35.34
C LYS A 200 -17.33 -41.17 34.05
N PHE A 201 -17.69 -39.88 33.94
CA PHE A 201 -17.32 -39.04 32.81
C PHE A 201 -15.80 -38.86 32.72
N MET A 202 -15.13 -38.57 33.84
CA MET A 202 -13.66 -38.44 33.88
C MET A 202 -12.95 -39.75 33.49
N ALA A 203 -13.44 -40.90 33.95
CA ALA A 203 -12.90 -42.21 33.57
C ALA A 203 -13.20 -42.55 32.10
N PHE A 204 -14.31 -42.07 31.56
CA PHE A 204 -14.64 -42.19 30.14
C PHE A 204 -13.73 -41.32 29.26
N LEU A 205 -13.42 -40.10 29.71
CA LEU A 205 -12.48 -39.20 29.04
C LEU A 205 -11.07 -39.78 28.96
N ASP A 206 -10.62 -40.51 30.00
CA ASP A 206 -9.32 -41.19 29.99
C ASP A 206 -9.28 -42.37 29.01
N LYS A 207 -10.41 -43.06 28.82
CA LYS A 207 -10.49 -44.24 27.94
C LYS A 207 -10.69 -43.86 26.47
N ASN A 208 -11.50 -42.84 26.21
CA ASN A 208 -11.89 -42.43 24.86
C ASN A 208 -11.92 -40.89 24.76
N PRO A 209 -10.76 -40.22 24.69
CA PRO A 209 -10.68 -38.75 24.73
C PRO A 209 -11.46 -38.09 23.60
N LYS A 210 -11.36 -38.62 22.36
CA LYS A 210 -12.07 -38.07 21.19
C LYS A 210 -13.59 -38.14 21.32
N LEU A 211 -14.11 -39.26 21.83
CA LEU A 211 -15.55 -39.47 22.00
C LEU A 211 -16.09 -38.65 23.17
N ALA A 212 -15.32 -38.53 24.25
CA ALA A 212 -15.67 -37.71 25.40
C ALA A 212 -15.76 -36.20 25.08
N LEU A 213 -14.99 -35.71 24.10
CA LEU A 213 -15.05 -34.31 23.65
C LEU A 213 -16.40 -33.93 23.02
N GLN A 214 -17.03 -34.85 22.29
CA GLN A 214 -18.36 -34.61 21.72
C GLN A 214 -19.42 -34.36 22.81
N TYR A 215 -19.17 -34.90 23.99
CA TYR A 215 -20.02 -34.81 25.17
C TYR A 215 -19.44 -33.90 26.25
N ALA A 216 -18.39 -33.13 25.92
CA ALA A 216 -17.67 -32.35 26.91
C ALA A 216 -18.49 -31.17 27.41
N ILE A 217 -18.37 -30.93 28.70
CA ILE A 217 -19.14 -29.92 29.42
C ILE A 217 -18.24 -28.68 29.60
N PRO A 218 -18.66 -27.50 29.10
CA PRO A 218 -17.96 -26.25 29.36
C PRO A 218 -17.81 -25.97 30.84
N LEU A 219 -16.62 -25.52 31.27
CA LEU A 219 -16.30 -25.34 32.69
C LEU A 219 -17.20 -24.29 33.38
N ASP A 220 -17.73 -23.30 32.66
CA ASP A 220 -18.65 -22.28 33.17
C ASP A 220 -20.02 -22.83 33.60
N THR A 221 -20.42 -23.98 33.06
CA THR A 221 -21.68 -24.63 33.45
C THR A 221 -21.58 -25.39 34.79
N LEU A 222 -20.36 -25.63 35.28
CA LEU A 222 -20.08 -26.35 36.53
C LEU A 222 -19.72 -25.34 37.64
N GLY A 223 -20.72 -24.84 38.37
CA GLY A 223 -20.51 -23.91 39.48
C GLY A 223 -19.58 -24.48 40.56
N THR A 224 -18.62 -23.68 41.03
CA THR A 224 -17.66 -24.06 42.09
C THR A 224 -18.09 -23.56 43.47
N SER A 225 -17.73 -24.30 44.51
CA SER A 225 -18.30 -24.14 45.87
C SER A 225 -17.57 -23.15 46.80
N ARG A 226 -16.71 -22.24 46.31
CA ARG A 226 -16.00 -21.27 47.17
C ARG A 226 -16.38 -19.84 46.81
N GLY A 227 -16.97 -19.15 47.78
CA GLY A 227 -17.46 -17.78 47.66
C GLY A 227 -16.35 -16.79 47.37
N ASP A 228 -16.61 -15.93 46.39
CA ASP A 228 -16.15 -14.56 46.42
C ASP A 228 -17.21 -13.66 45.78
N ASN A 229 -17.26 -12.44 46.31
CA ASN A 229 -18.35 -11.50 46.31
C ASN A 229 -18.63 -10.84 44.94
N TYR A 230 -18.97 -11.62 43.90
CA TYR A 230 -19.50 -11.06 42.66
C TYR A 230 -21.01 -10.95 42.75
N GLY A 231 -21.46 -9.70 42.90
CA GLY A 231 -22.87 -9.35 42.88
C GLY A 231 -23.59 -10.02 41.72
N LYS A 232 -24.87 -10.34 41.96
CA LYS A 232 -25.87 -10.68 40.95
C LYS A 232 -25.66 -9.78 39.72
N PHE A 233 -24.97 -10.26 38.69
CA PHE A 233 -25.04 -9.66 37.37
C PHE A 233 -26.39 -10.06 36.82
N SER A 234 -27.39 -9.22 37.06
CA SER A 234 -28.49 -9.11 36.12
C SER A 234 -27.87 -8.55 34.84
N PHE A 235 -27.67 -9.40 33.84
CA PHE A 235 -27.47 -8.93 32.48
C PHE A 235 -28.72 -8.13 32.11
N GLY A 236 -28.57 -6.81 32.00
CA GLY A 236 -29.59 -5.94 31.45
C GLY A 236 -29.90 -6.40 30.04
N SER A 237 -31.17 -6.78 29.84
CA SER A 237 -31.91 -6.80 28.57
C SER A 237 -31.07 -6.67 27.29
N GLY A 238 -30.56 -7.79 26.79
CA GLY A 238 -29.93 -7.89 25.48
C GLY A 238 -30.12 -9.30 24.90
N GLY A 239 -31.21 -9.49 24.15
CA GLY A 239 -31.38 -10.55 23.13
C GLY A 239 -31.11 -12.00 23.55
N ASN A 240 -32.11 -12.65 24.16
CA ASN A 240 -32.16 -14.11 24.32
C ASN A 240 -32.26 -14.82 22.96
N VAL A 241 -31.15 -15.39 22.47
CA VAL A 241 -31.15 -16.32 21.31
C VAL A 241 -30.87 -17.76 21.73
N PHE A 242 -30.35 -18.02 22.94
CA PHE A 242 -29.93 -19.37 23.33
C PHE A 242 -30.88 -20.13 24.29
N GLN A 243 -32.01 -19.53 24.69
CA GLN A 243 -33.02 -20.18 25.55
C GLN A 243 -34.27 -20.67 24.78
N THR A 244 -34.37 -20.39 23.49
CA THR A 244 -35.54 -20.71 22.67
C THR A 244 -35.45 -22.03 21.90
N GLY A 245 -34.28 -22.67 21.85
CA GLY A 245 -34.07 -23.92 21.09
C GLY A 245 -34.40 -25.21 21.83
N PHE A 246 -34.15 -25.30 23.15
CA PHE A 246 -34.26 -26.57 23.89
C PHE A 246 -35.47 -26.69 24.83
N ALA A 247 -36.22 -25.60 25.06
CA ALA A 247 -37.40 -25.63 25.92
C ALA A 247 -38.71 -25.96 25.20
N LYS A 248 -38.74 -25.99 23.86
CA LYS A 248 -39.98 -26.19 23.07
C LYS A 248 -40.32 -27.65 22.72
N ILE A 249 -39.44 -28.61 23.02
CA ILE A 249 -39.68 -30.03 22.70
C ILE A 249 -40.41 -30.76 23.86
N GLY A 250 -40.28 -30.28 25.10
CA GLY A 250 -40.96 -30.86 26.26
C GLY A 250 -42.42 -30.41 26.45
N ASP A 251 -42.74 -29.15 26.11
CA ASP A 251 -44.06 -28.55 26.36
C ASP A 251 -45.13 -28.88 25.29
N PHE A 252 -44.80 -29.67 24.27
CA PHE A 252 -45.77 -30.11 23.25
C PHE A 252 -46.59 -31.34 23.71
N PHE A 253 -46.11 -32.09 24.71
CA PHE A 253 -46.73 -33.35 25.13
C PHE A 253 -47.69 -33.26 26.32
N ASP A 254 -47.74 -32.14 27.05
CA ASP A 254 -48.65 -31.99 28.20
C ASP A 254 -49.52 -30.74 28.09
N ARG A 255 -50.63 -30.87 27.34
CA ARG A 255 -51.73 -29.90 27.37
C ARG A 255 -52.96 -30.54 27.97
N LYS A 256 -53.08 -30.42 29.30
CA LYS A 256 -54.37 -30.52 30.00
C LYS A 256 -54.70 -29.19 30.68
N SER A 257 -55.68 -28.52 30.08
CA SER A 257 -56.74 -27.71 30.71
C SER A 257 -56.39 -26.74 31.85
N GLY A 258 -56.57 -25.44 31.55
CA GLY A 258 -57.36 -24.52 32.39
C GLY A 258 -56.62 -23.74 33.47
N ASN A 259 -56.48 -22.43 33.24
CA ASN A 259 -57.32 -21.37 33.85
C ASN A 259 -56.50 -20.09 34.09
N SER A 260 -57.08 -18.98 33.65
CA SER A 260 -56.59 -17.61 33.76
C SER A 260 -56.66 -17.09 35.19
N ASN A 261 -55.62 -16.39 35.65
CA ASN A 261 -55.78 -15.10 36.35
C ASN A 261 -54.43 -14.36 36.50
N GLN A 262 -54.38 -13.14 35.97
CA GLN A 262 -54.37 -11.86 36.71
C GLN A 262 -53.03 -11.54 37.40
N ASN A 263 -52.21 -10.70 36.75
CA ASN A 263 -51.43 -9.63 37.40
C ASN A 263 -50.67 -8.68 36.46
N ASP A 264 -50.85 -8.76 35.13
CA ASP A 264 -50.11 -7.89 34.19
C ASP A 264 -50.71 -6.48 33.99
N GLY A 265 -51.86 -6.16 34.57
CA GLY A 265 -52.49 -4.83 34.39
C GLY A 265 -51.75 -3.70 35.13
N LEU A 266 -51.23 -3.96 36.32
CA LEU A 266 -50.65 -2.94 37.20
C LEU A 266 -49.27 -2.47 36.72
N THR A 267 -48.45 -3.36 36.18
CA THR A 267 -47.10 -3.04 35.69
C THR A 267 -47.11 -2.21 34.41
N ILE A 268 -48.11 -2.40 33.56
CA ILE A 268 -48.30 -1.64 32.31
C ILE A 268 -48.80 -0.23 32.61
N ILE A 269 -49.72 -0.07 33.56
CA ILE A 269 -50.23 1.25 33.99
C ILE A 269 -49.10 2.10 34.60
N PHE A 270 -48.21 1.50 35.40
CA PHE A 270 -47.05 2.20 35.97
C PHE A 270 -46.04 2.67 34.91
N ARG A 271 -45.82 1.89 33.84
CA ARG A 271 -44.94 2.29 32.72
C ARG A 271 -45.53 3.45 31.92
N LEU A 272 -46.85 3.45 31.71
CA LEU A 272 -47.53 4.55 31.02
C LEU A 272 -47.51 5.85 31.84
N ILE A 273 -47.69 5.78 33.16
CA ILE A 273 -47.61 6.95 34.03
C ILE A 273 -46.18 7.53 34.07
N ALA A 274 -45.15 6.67 34.11
CA ALA A 274 -43.75 7.10 34.08
C ALA A 274 -43.38 7.77 32.75
N VAL A 275 -43.86 7.24 31.61
CA VAL A 275 -43.63 7.82 30.29
C VAL A 275 -44.39 9.13 30.11
N LEU A 276 -45.62 9.26 30.64
CA LEU A 276 -46.38 10.51 30.60
C LEU A 276 -45.75 11.61 31.46
N LEU A 277 -45.19 11.26 32.62
CA LEU A 277 -44.43 12.21 33.45
C LEU A 277 -43.12 12.65 32.78
N PHE A 278 -42.43 11.73 32.09
CA PHE A 278 -41.20 12.02 31.36
C PHE A 278 -41.47 12.89 30.10
N MET A 279 -42.60 12.67 29.43
CA MET A 279 -43.04 13.50 28.30
C MET A 279 -43.48 14.90 28.76
N SER A 280 -44.07 15.02 29.95
CA SER A 280 -44.43 16.32 30.55
C SER A 280 -43.22 17.18 30.89
N THR A 281 -42.11 16.58 31.35
CA THR A 281 -40.88 17.33 31.68
C THR A 281 -40.10 17.73 30.43
N ILE A 282 -40.14 16.92 29.36
CA ILE A 282 -39.52 17.27 28.08
C ILE A 282 -40.32 18.36 27.33
N ARG A 283 -41.66 18.32 27.38
CA ARG A 283 -42.51 19.32 26.70
C ARG A 283 -42.40 20.72 27.31
N SER A 284 -42.04 20.84 28.60
CA SER A 284 -41.72 22.12 29.23
C SER A 284 -40.31 22.65 28.91
N CYS A 285 -39.44 21.85 28.31
CA CYS A 285 -38.09 22.26 27.92
C CYS A 285 -38.02 22.82 26.49
N SER A 286 -39.01 22.53 25.63
CA SER A 286 -39.02 22.97 24.23
C SER A 286 -39.89 24.21 23.95
N SER A 287 -40.65 24.71 24.91
CA SER A 287 -41.36 25.99 24.79
C SER A 287 -40.70 27.02 25.70
N GLY A 288 -39.77 27.79 25.13
CA GLY A 288 -39.06 28.86 25.82
C GLY A 288 -40.02 29.90 26.37
N LYS A 289 -40.45 29.71 27.62
CA LYS A 289 -40.91 30.71 28.59
C LYS A 289 -41.28 30.05 29.92
N SER A 290 -40.58 30.49 30.96
CA SER A 290 -40.92 30.54 32.40
C SER A 290 -40.02 29.76 33.35
N SER A 291 -39.75 30.41 34.48
CA SER A 291 -38.73 30.14 35.49
C SER A 291 -38.95 28.84 36.26
N PHE A 292 -37.97 27.94 36.23
CA PHE A 292 -37.92 26.77 37.11
C PHE A 292 -37.33 27.18 38.46
N SER A 293 -38.18 27.40 39.47
CA SER A 293 -37.73 27.52 40.86
C SER A 293 -37.34 26.14 41.38
N SER A 294 -36.17 26.03 42.03
CA SER A 294 -35.61 24.77 42.54
C SER A 294 -36.52 24.03 43.53
N GLN A 295 -37.56 24.68 44.04
CA GLN A 295 -38.52 24.09 44.97
C GLN A 295 -39.40 22.98 44.37
N THR A 296 -39.73 23.01 43.07
CA THR A 296 -40.63 22.00 42.48
C THR A 296 -39.95 20.64 42.26
N PHE A 297 -38.64 20.64 41.99
CA PHE A 297 -37.84 19.44 41.84
C PHE A 297 -37.66 18.69 43.18
N PHE A 298 -37.40 19.44 44.26
CA PHE A 298 -37.26 18.86 45.60
C PHE A 298 -38.56 18.22 46.10
N VAL A 299 -39.73 18.81 45.82
CA VAL A 299 -41.02 18.21 46.19
C VAL A 299 -41.24 16.88 45.48
N CYS A 300 -40.85 16.75 44.20
CA CYS A 300 -40.99 15.50 43.46
C CYS A 300 -40.08 14.39 44.01
N VAL A 301 -38.84 14.72 44.38
CA VAL A 301 -37.89 13.76 44.98
C VAL A 301 -38.39 13.29 46.35
N VAL A 302 -38.93 14.20 47.17
CA VAL A 302 -39.47 13.86 48.51
C VAL A 302 -40.71 12.96 48.40
N VAL A 303 -41.60 13.20 47.44
CA VAL A 303 -42.78 12.34 47.21
C VAL A 303 -42.36 10.92 46.78
N ILE A 304 -41.32 10.79 45.95
CA ILE A 304 -40.80 9.48 45.54
C ILE A 304 -40.21 8.72 46.75
N ILE A 305 -39.48 9.40 47.63
CA ILE A 305 -38.91 8.79 48.84
C ILE A 305 -40.02 8.32 49.81
N ILE A 306 -41.09 9.11 49.97
CA ILE A 306 -42.24 8.76 50.81
C ILE A 306 -42.97 7.52 50.25
N ILE A 307 -43.15 7.43 48.93
CA ILE A 307 -43.77 6.27 48.28
C ILE A 307 -42.93 5.01 48.48
N VAL A 308 -41.60 5.10 48.37
CA VAL A 308 -40.69 3.97 48.62
C VAL A 308 -40.72 3.53 50.10
N LEU A 309 -40.81 4.48 51.04
CA LEU A 309 -40.94 4.19 52.47
C LEU A 309 -42.27 3.53 52.84
N ILE A 310 -43.38 3.96 52.22
CA ILE A 310 -44.70 3.36 52.43
C ILE A 310 -44.73 1.91 51.91
N ILE A 311 -44.07 1.63 50.79
CA ILE A 311 -43.95 0.26 50.24
C ILE A 311 -43.09 -0.64 51.15
N ALA A 312 -42.00 -0.11 51.73
CA ALA A 312 -41.15 -0.83 52.67
C ALA A 312 -41.85 -1.12 54.02
N LEU A 313 -42.78 -0.28 54.44
CA LEU A 313 -43.58 -0.46 55.66
C LEU A 313 -44.78 -1.41 55.47
N LEU A 314 -45.29 -1.55 54.25
CA LEU A 314 -46.42 -2.44 53.93
C LEU A 314 -46.01 -3.90 53.60
N SER A 315 -44.71 -4.21 53.49
CA SER A 315 -44.24 -5.58 53.20
C SER A 315 -44.02 -6.46 54.44
N LYS A 316 -44.60 -6.13 55.60
CA LYS A 316 -44.46 -6.92 56.84
C LYS A 316 -45.61 -7.93 56.98
N GLY A 317 -45.46 -9.09 56.35
CA GLY A 317 -46.40 -10.23 56.42
C GLY A 317 -45.86 -11.42 57.20
N LYS A 318 -46.27 -11.51 58.48
CA LYS A 318 -46.43 -12.66 59.39
C LYS A 318 -45.38 -13.78 59.41
N SER A 319 -44.62 -13.80 60.51
CA SER A 319 -43.93 -14.94 61.09
C SER A 319 -44.89 -15.85 61.87
N SER A 320 -44.92 -17.15 61.54
CA SER A 320 -45.44 -18.22 62.41
C SER A 320 -44.45 -19.37 62.42
N GLY A 321 -43.99 -19.76 63.62
CA GLY A 321 -43.03 -20.83 63.82
C GLY A 321 -43.65 -22.22 63.86
N SER A 322 -42.87 -23.20 63.39
CA SER A 322 -42.61 -24.53 63.95
C SER A 322 -42.40 -25.56 62.83
N GLY A 323 -41.48 -26.50 63.06
CA GLY A 323 -41.30 -27.68 62.23
C GLY A 323 -39.88 -27.85 61.70
N SER A 324 -39.00 -28.37 62.55
CA SER A 324 -37.77 -29.03 62.14
C SER A 324 -38.08 -30.13 61.12
N GLY A 325 -37.70 -29.89 59.87
CA GLY A 325 -37.63 -30.88 58.82
C GLY A 325 -36.35 -30.60 58.04
N SER A 326 -35.29 -31.32 58.39
CA SER A 326 -34.02 -31.35 57.66
C SER A 326 -34.26 -31.93 56.26
N ALA A 327 -34.70 -31.09 55.33
CA ALA A 327 -34.54 -31.33 53.90
C ALA A 327 -33.27 -30.58 53.50
N SER A 328 -32.15 -31.31 53.53
CA SER A 328 -30.89 -30.93 52.91
C SER A 328 -31.14 -30.64 51.43
N GLY A 329 -31.47 -29.38 51.11
CA GLY A 329 -31.43 -28.84 49.77
C GLY A 329 -29.98 -28.63 49.40
N GLY A 330 -29.31 -29.71 49.01
CA GLY A 330 -27.90 -29.71 48.62
C GLY A 330 -27.64 -28.67 47.56
N SER A 331 -26.79 -27.69 47.88
CA SER A 331 -26.19 -26.83 46.87
C SER A 331 -25.40 -27.72 45.91
N PHE A 332 -25.91 -27.87 44.70
CA PHE A 332 -25.38 -28.69 43.61
C PHE A 332 -24.10 -28.06 43.03
N MET A 333 -22.99 -28.11 43.77
CA MET A 333 -21.70 -27.54 43.34
C MET A 333 -20.64 -28.62 43.21
N VAL A 334 -19.85 -28.53 42.13
CA VAL A 334 -18.69 -29.42 41.92
C VAL A 334 -17.55 -28.96 42.82
N ASP A 335 -16.87 -29.92 43.46
CA ASP A 335 -15.73 -29.62 44.31
C ASP A 335 -14.55 -29.01 43.52
N SER A 336 -13.85 -28.06 44.14
CA SER A 336 -12.76 -27.27 43.53
C SER A 336 -11.63 -28.16 42.99
N GLN A 337 -11.34 -29.27 43.68
CA GLN A 337 -10.31 -30.23 43.25
C GLN A 337 -10.72 -31.00 41.98
N ARG A 338 -12.00 -31.31 41.81
CA ARG A 338 -12.50 -31.99 40.61
C ARG A 338 -12.57 -31.04 39.42
N PHE A 339 -12.91 -29.78 39.68
CA PHE A 339 -12.86 -28.73 38.67
C PHE A 339 -11.45 -28.52 38.13
N SER A 340 -10.44 -28.38 39.01
CA SER A 340 -9.05 -28.22 38.59
C SER A 340 -8.50 -29.48 37.89
N THR A 341 -8.91 -30.67 38.35
CA THR A 341 -8.56 -31.94 37.70
C THR A 341 -9.15 -32.00 36.28
N LEU A 342 -10.41 -31.63 36.10
CA LEU A 342 -11.07 -31.60 34.80
C LEU A 342 -10.44 -30.57 33.86
N GLN A 343 -10.15 -29.37 34.37
CA GLN A 343 -9.43 -28.33 33.63
C GLN A 343 -8.06 -28.83 33.15
N SER A 344 -7.26 -29.45 34.04
CA SER A 344 -5.96 -30.01 33.68
C SER A 344 -6.08 -31.13 32.64
N LYS A 345 -7.12 -31.96 32.70
CA LYS A 345 -7.38 -32.99 31.69
C LYS A 345 -7.69 -32.38 30.32
N TYR A 346 -8.54 -31.37 30.25
CA TYR A 346 -8.82 -30.65 29.00
C TYR A 346 -7.59 -29.94 28.45
N GLU A 347 -6.76 -29.34 29.30
CA GLU A 347 -5.51 -28.71 28.87
C GLU A 347 -4.53 -29.73 28.28
N LYS A 348 -4.29 -30.86 28.96
CA LYS A 348 -3.44 -31.95 28.44
C LYS A 348 -3.94 -32.49 27.10
N LEU A 349 -5.26 -32.66 26.99
CA LEU A 349 -5.88 -33.17 25.77
C LEU A 349 -5.72 -32.17 24.61
N ALA A 350 -5.86 -30.86 24.88
CA ALA A 350 -5.59 -29.84 23.88
C ALA A 350 -4.11 -29.81 23.46
N GLU A 351 -3.17 -29.96 24.40
CA GLU A 351 -1.73 -30.08 24.14
C GLU A 351 -1.41 -31.31 23.27
N GLU A 352 -2.07 -32.45 23.50
CA GLU A 352 -1.93 -33.62 22.64
C GLU A 352 -2.40 -33.37 21.21
N PHE A 353 -3.48 -32.60 21.01
CA PHE A 353 -3.92 -32.23 19.66
C PHE A 353 -2.94 -31.27 18.98
N ILE A 354 -2.38 -30.32 19.72
CA ILE A 354 -1.31 -29.44 19.23
C ILE A 354 -0.11 -30.28 18.78
N ALA A 355 0.31 -31.26 19.58
CA ALA A 355 1.41 -32.16 19.24
C ALA A 355 1.12 -33.03 17.99
N LYS A 356 -0.15 -33.32 17.71
CA LYS A 356 -0.60 -34.03 16.51
C LYS A 356 -0.80 -33.12 15.29
N GLY A 357 -0.68 -31.80 15.44
CA GLY A 357 -0.94 -30.80 14.39
C GLY A 357 -2.43 -30.47 14.17
N ASP A 358 -3.33 -31.00 14.99
CA ASP A 358 -4.78 -30.75 14.91
C ASP A 358 -5.16 -29.43 15.63
N TYR A 359 -4.65 -28.30 15.15
CA TYR A 359 -4.80 -26.99 15.81
C TYR A 359 -6.26 -26.54 15.95
N GLN A 360 -7.14 -26.84 14.98
CA GLN A 360 -8.56 -26.50 15.04
C GLN A 360 -9.27 -27.17 16.24
N LYS A 361 -8.99 -28.45 16.49
CA LYS A 361 -9.59 -29.20 17.61
C LYS A 361 -9.05 -28.71 18.95
N ALA A 362 -7.75 -28.45 19.04
CA ALA A 362 -7.13 -27.87 20.23
C ALA A 362 -7.72 -26.49 20.57
N ALA A 363 -7.84 -25.61 19.56
CA ALA A 363 -8.45 -24.29 19.73
C ALA A 363 -9.92 -24.39 20.15
N HIS A 364 -10.67 -25.34 19.62
CA HIS A 364 -12.05 -25.60 20.02
C HIS A 364 -12.17 -25.96 21.51
N ILE A 365 -11.26 -26.79 22.02
CA ILE A 365 -11.21 -27.13 23.46
C ILE A 365 -10.95 -25.88 24.29
N TYR A 366 -9.97 -25.06 23.90
CA TYR A 366 -9.69 -23.82 24.60
C TYR A 366 -10.85 -22.82 24.54
N LEU A 367 -11.53 -22.73 23.39
CA LEU A 367 -12.63 -21.80 23.16
C LEU A 367 -13.92 -22.21 23.89
N LYS A 368 -14.38 -23.44 23.68
CA LYS A 368 -15.67 -23.90 24.22
C LYS A 368 -15.56 -24.46 25.63
N LEU A 369 -14.58 -25.33 25.89
CA LEU A 369 -14.53 -26.10 27.14
C LEU A 369 -13.86 -25.31 28.24
N LEU A 370 -12.69 -24.74 27.95
CA LEU A 370 -11.87 -24.00 28.91
C LEU A 370 -12.21 -22.50 28.97
N LYS A 371 -12.98 -21.97 28.01
CA LYS A 371 -13.31 -20.54 27.86
C LYS A 371 -12.08 -19.61 27.87
N ASN A 372 -10.93 -20.15 27.45
CA ASN A 372 -9.69 -19.40 27.32
C ASN A 372 -9.53 -18.91 25.87
N TYR A 373 -10.19 -17.80 25.56
CA TYR A 373 -10.25 -17.23 24.21
C TYR A 373 -8.88 -16.80 23.67
N GLN A 374 -7.99 -16.31 24.55
CA GLN A 374 -6.63 -15.90 24.16
C GLN A 374 -5.79 -17.11 23.73
N LYS A 375 -5.73 -18.16 24.58
CA LYS A 375 -5.01 -19.40 24.21
C LYS A 375 -5.61 -20.05 22.96
N ALA A 376 -6.94 -20.03 22.80
CA ALA A 376 -7.59 -20.57 21.61
C ALA A 376 -7.11 -19.88 20.32
N ALA A 377 -7.06 -18.54 20.32
CA ALA A 377 -6.58 -17.78 19.18
C ALA A 377 -5.07 -17.99 18.94
N GLU A 378 -4.25 -18.02 19.99
CA GLU A 378 -2.80 -18.30 19.89
C GLU A 378 -2.51 -19.69 19.30
N VAL A 379 -3.32 -20.70 19.64
CA VAL A 379 -3.19 -22.05 19.09
C VAL A 379 -3.52 -22.07 17.60
N LEU A 380 -4.52 -21.32 17.16
CA LEU A 380 -4.84 -21.17 15.72
C LEU A 380 -3.75 -20.39 14.98
N GLU A 381 -3.19 -19.33 15.57
CA GLU A 381 -2.04 -18.62 15.00
C GLU A 381 -0.83 -19.55 14.80
N LYS A 382 -0.55 -20.43 15.77
CA LYS A 382 0.52 -21.44 15.65
C LYS A 382 0.25 -22.45 14.54
N GLY A 383 -1.02 -22.71 14.24
CA GLY A 383 -1.44 -23.57 13.14
C GLY A 383 -1.58 -22.86 11.80
N GLU A 384 -1.15 -21.59 11.69
CA GLU A 384 -1.26 -20.76 10.49
C GLU A 384 -2.72 -20.50 10.03
N LEU A 385 -3.70 -20.76 10.90
CA LEU A 385 -5.13 -20.53 10.69
C LEU A 385 -5.49 -19.11 11.14
N TYR A 386 -4.88 -18.14 10.46
CA TYR A 386 -4.96 -16.74 10.86
C TYR A 386 -6.36 -16.11 10.73
N PRO A 387 -7.17 -16.39 9.67
CA PRO A 387 -8.53 -15.85 9.58
C PRO A 387 -9.42 -16.27 10.75
N GLU A 388 -9.32 -17.53 11.17
CA GLU A 388 -10.06 -18.09 12.30
C GLU A 388 -9.59 -17.49 13.63
N ALA A 389 -8.26 -17.35 13.82
CA ALA A 389 -7.69 -16.68 14.99
C ALA A 389 -8.16 -15.23 15.10
N ALA A 390 -8.17 -14.50 13.98
CA ALA A 390 -8.61 -13.11 13.90
C ALA A 390 -10.08 -12.94 14.30
N ALA A 391 -10.95 -13.85 13.84
CA ALA A 391 -12.36 -13.87 14.21
C ALA A 391 -12.57 -14.04 15.73
N ILE A 392 -11.78 -14.92 16.38
CA ILE A 392 -11.82 -15.09 17.84
C ILE A 392 -11.34 -13.82 18.56
N TYR A 393 -10.25 -13.21 18.10
CA TYR A 393 -9.73 -11.98 18.70
C TYR A 393 -10.73 -10.82 18.62
N LEU A 394 -11.42 -10.70 17.49
CA LEU A 394 -12.41 -9.66 17.27
C LEU A 394 -13.66 -9.86 18.13
N LYS A 395 -14.22 -11.09 18.16
CA LYS A 395 -15.49 -11.40 18.82
C LYS A 395 -15.37 -11.53 20.34
N TYR A 396 -14.42 -12.34 20.82
CA TYR A 396 -14.34 -12.71 22.24
C TYR A 396 -13.30 -11.89 23.01
N CYS A 397 -12.11 -11.70 22.43
CA CYS A 397 -11.04 -10.96 23.09
C CYS A 397 -11.21 -9.43 22.98
N LYS A 398 -12.04 -8.96 22.06
CA LYS A 398 -12.23 -7.54 21.71
C LYS A 398 -10.91 -6.82 21.39
N ASN A 399 -9.90 -7.57 20.94
CA ASN A 399 -8.59 -7.04 20.61
C ASN A 399 -8.49 -6.83 19.10
N LYS A 400 -8.88 -5.63 18.66
CA LYS A 400 -8.90 -5.24 17.24
C LYS A 400 -7.51 -5.25 16.61
N LEU A 401 -6.48 -4.81 17.35
CA LEU A 401 -5.11 -4.74 16.82
C LEU A 401 -4.58 -6.13 16.46
N LYS A 402 -4.65 -7.08 17.40
CA LYS A 402 -4.25 -8.47 17.13
C LYS A 402 -5.07 -9.12 16.03
N ALA A 403 -6.38 -8.82 15.96
CA ALA A 403 -7.22 -9.33 14.88
C ALA A 403 -6.75 -8.82 13.50
N ALA A 404 -6.43 -7.53 13.38
CA ALA A 404 -5.91 -6.94 12.15
C ALA A 404 -4.56 -7.54 11.74
N GLU A 405 -3.64 -7.73 12.70
CA GLU A 405 -2.35 -8.39 12.47
C GLU A 405 -2.52 -9.85 12.01
N CYS A 406 -3.48 -10.58 12.57
CA CYS A 406 -3.80 -11.93 12.11
C CYS A 406 -4.35 -11.91 10.69
N TYR A 407 -5.28 -11.02 10.35
CA TYR A 407 -5.76 -10.89 8.97
C TYR A 407 -4.64 -10.49 7.98
N GLU A 408 -3.71 -9.62 8.39
CA GLU A 408 -2.50 -9.27 7.61
C GLU A 408 -1.64 -10.52 7.33
N LYS A 409 -1.34 -11.33 8.36
CA LYS A 409 -0.59 -12.60 8.23
C LYS A 409 -1.34 -13.63 7.39
N GLY A 410 -2.66 -13.67 7.49
CA GLY A 410 -3.54 -14.56 6.72
C GLY A 410 -3.82 -14.12 5.29
N HIS A 411 -3.16 -13.06 4.80
CA HIS A 411 -3.38 -12.49 3.47
C HIS A 411 -4.83 -12.03 3.20
N ALA A 412 -5.59 -11.79 4.27
CA ALA A 412 -6.95 -11.24 4.27
C ALA A 412 -6.88 -9.71 4.41
N TYR A 413 -6.26 -9.06 3.41
CA TYR A 413 -5.86 -7.67 3.51
C TYR A 413 -7.04 -6.69 3.57
N LYS A 414 -8.18 -7.02 2.95
CA LYS A 414 -9.36 -6.13 2.95
C LYS A 414 -9.92 -5.98 4.37
N GLU A 415 -10.05 -7.10 5.06
CA GLU A 415 -10.53 -7.20 6.43
C GLU A 415 -9.53 -6.53 7.40
N ALA A 416 -8.23 -6.71 7.18
CA ALA A 416 -7.19 -6.01 7.94
C ALA A 416 -7.29 -4.49 7.75
N ILE A 417 -7.46 -4.00 6.51
CA ILE A 417 -7.59 -2.58 6.19
C ILE A 417 -8.80 -1.97 6.90
N GLU A 418 -9.96 -2.63 6.91
CA GLU A 418 -11.15 -2.14 7.62
C GLU A 418 -10.85 -1.90 9.10
N ILE A 419 -10.21 -2.87 9.76
CA ILE A 419 -9.90 -2.77 11.19
C ILE A 419 -8.80 -1.73 11.45
N PHE A 420 -7.76 -1.66 10.62
CA PHE A 420 -6.71 -0.64 10.78
C PHE A 420 -7.24 0.79 10.54
N LYS A 421 -8.22 0.98 9.64
CA LYS A 421 -8.93 2.25 9.48
C LYS A 421 -9.71 2.63 10.75
N GLU A 422 -10.41 1.68 11.38
CA GLU A 422 -11.09 1.93 12.65
C GLU A 422 -10.14 2.28 13.80
N LEU A 423 -8.90 1.77 13.74
CA LEU A 423 -7.84 2.05 14.70
C LEU A 423 -7.06 3.34 14.38
N ASN A 424 -7.41 4.07 13.32
CA ASN A 424 -6.68 5.24 12.80
C ASN A 424 -5.19 4.95 12.54
N ASN A 425 -4.84 3.72 12.16
CA ASN A 425 -3.47 3.36 11.78
C ASN A 425 -3.30 3.49 10.26
N ASP A 426 -3.27 4.74 9.77
CA ASP A 426 -3.17 5.03 8.33
C ASP A 426 -1.86 4.53 7.69
N GLU A 427 -0.77 4.37 8.47
CA GLU A 427 0.50 3.85 7.95
C GLU A 427 0.37 2.38 7.53
N LYS A 428 -0.20 1.54 8.40
CA LYS A 428 -0.48 0.14 8.08
C LYS A 428 -1.50 0.02 6.95
N VAL A 429 -2.50 0.88 6.91
CA VAL A 429 -3.48 0.90 5.82
C VAL A 429 -2.79 1.20 4.48
N GLY A 430 -1.90 2.21 4.45
CA GLY A 430 -1.10 2.55 3.27
C GLY A 430 -0.25 1.36 2.81
N ASP A 431 0.46 0.71 3.72
CA ASP A 431 1.28 -0.48 3.45
C ASP A 431 0.46 -1.62 2.83
N LEU A 432 -0.74 -1.87 3.35
CA LEU A 432 -1.64 -2.89 2.81
C LEU A 432 -2.14 -2.53 1.40
N TYR A 433 -2.43 -1.26 1.12
CA TYR A 433 -2.79 -0.82 -0.24
C TYR A 433 -1.62 -0.93 -1.23
N VAL A 434 -0.38 -0.73 -0.79
CA VAL A 434 0.81 -0.99 -1.62
C VAL A 434 0.86 -2.47 -2.02
N ILE A 435 0.62 -3.38 -1.07
CA ILE A 435 0.55 -4.83 -1.36
C ILE A 435 -0.58 -5.15 -2.35
N LEU A 436 -1.72 -4.47 -2.23
CA LEU A 436 -2.85 -4.58 -3.16
C LEU A 436 -2.60 -3.90 -4.53
N LYS A 437 -1.44 -3.27 -4.72
CA LYS A 437 -1.06 -2.49 -5.91
C LYS A 437 -2.00 -1.30 -6.20
N ASP A 438 -2.68 -0.79 -5.18
CA ASP A 438 -3.47 0.43 -5.26
C ASP A 438 -2.65 1.60 -4.72
N LYS A 439 -1.73 2.09 -5.56
CA LYS A 439 -0.84 3.20 -5.18
C LYS A 439 -1.62 4.47 -4.83
N LYS A 440 -2.76 4.71 -5.48
CA LYS A 440 -3.55 5.93 -5.28
C LYS A 440 -4.13 5.99 -3.86
N GLU A 441 -4.76 4.91 -3.39
CA GLU A 441 -5.26 4.87 -2.02
C GLU A 441 -4.11 4.75 -1.00
N ALA A 442 -3.01 4.07 -1.34
CA ALA A 442 -1.82 4.02 -0.48
C ALA A 442 -1.26 5.43 -0.21
N ASP A 443 -0.98 6.20 -1.27
CA ASP A 443 -0.39 7.55 -1.18
C ASP A 443 -1.30 8.48 -0.38
N LYS A 444 -2.63 8.40 -0.58
CA LYS A 444 -3.61 9.17 0.19
C LYS A 444 -3.56 8.88 1.69
N HIS A 445 -3.36 7.62 2.09
CA HIS A 445 -3.22 7.26 3.48
C HIS A 445 -1.84 7.69 4.03
N PHE A 446 -0.76 7.53 3.26
CA PHE A 446 0.56 8.03 3.65
C PHE A 446 0.59 9.55 3.82
N MET A 447 -0.11 10.31 2.97
CA MET A 447 -0.23 11.77 3.11
C MET A 447 -0.86 12.17 4.45
N LYS A 448 -1.85 11.41 4.96
CA LYS A 448 -2.41 11.67 6.30
C LYS A 448 -1.39 11.43 7.40
N VAL A 449 -0.59 10.37 7.30
CA VAL A 449 0.47 10.06 8.27
C VAL A 449 1.54 11.15 8.26
N ILE A 450 1.92 11.61 7.07
CA ILE A 450 2.86 12.72 6.89
C ILE A 450 2.31 13.99 7.55
N GLU A 451 1.03 14.30 7.35
CA GLU A 451 0.41 15.48 7.95
C GLU A 451 0.32 15.36 9.48
N ASP A 452 -0.02 14.19 10.02
CA ASP A 452 0.03 13.93 11.46
C ASP A 452 1.45 14.11 12.02
N TYR A 453 2.47 13.60 11.34
CA TYR A 453 3.85 13.83 11.75
C TYR A 453 4.29 15.30 11.63
N LYS A 454 3.84 16.03 10.61
CA LYS A 454 4.07 17.48 10.47
C LYS A 454 3.45 18.25 11.63
N THR A 455 2.18 18.01 11.95
CA THR A 455 1.49 18.68 13.06
C THR A 455 2.15 18.40 14.41
N ASN A 456 2.76 17.23 14.58
CA ASN A 456 3.53 16.84 15.76
C ASN A 456 5.02 17.25 15.71
N PHE A 457 5.46 18.03 14.70
CA PHE A 457 6.84 18.47 14.47
C PHE A 457 7.86 17.32 14.28
N GLN A 458 7.41 16.15 13.87
CA GLN A 458 8.24 14.96 13.62
C GLN A 458 8.71 14.89 12.16
N TYR A 459 9.38 15.94 11.68
CA TYR A 459 9.79 16.12 10.28
C TYR A 459 10.65 14.98 9.74
N VAL A 460 11.56 14.45 10.55
CA VAL A 460 12.40 13.30 10.15
C VAL A 460 11.53 12.09 9.80
N LYS A 461 10.54 11.74 10.63
CA LYS A 461 9.68 10.59 10.34
C LYS A 461 8.83 10.81 9.10
N ALA A 462 8.28 12.01 8.94
CA ALA A 462 7.52 12.38 7.76
C ALA A 462 8.37 12.28 6.47
N SER A 463 9.64 12.71 6.51
CA SER A 463 10.56 12.58 5.38
C SER A 463 10.85 11.13 5.02
N LEU A 464 10.93 10.23 6.02
CA LEU A 464 11.12 8.80 5.78
C LEU A 464 9.91 8.18 5.08
N VAL A 465 8.69 8.61 5.42
CA VAL A 465 7.48 8.14 4.71
C VAL A 465 7.50 8.59 3.25
N TYR A 466 7.83 9.84 2.95
CA TYR A 466 7.98 10.32 1.57
C TYR A 466 9.03 9.51 0.79
N ARG A 467 10.23 9.35 1.37
CA ARG A 467 11.35 8.69 0.71
C ARG A 467 11.14 7.19 0.53
N ASP A 468 10.73 6.49 1.59
CA ASP A 468 10.74 5.03 1.64
C ASP A 468 9.40 4.41 1.21
N LYS A 469 8.26 5.11 1.43
CA LYS A 469 6.92 4.58 1.11
C LYS A 469 6.35 5.14 -0.20
N ILE A 470 6.41 6.46 -0.40
CA ILE A 470 5.89 7.11 -1.62
C ILE A 470 6.92 7.05 -2.76
N GLY A 471 8.21 7.13 -2.41
CA GLY A 471 9.33 7.16 -3.35
C GLY A 471 9.66 8.58 -3.85
N ASP A 472 9.16 9.62 -3.18
CA ASP A 472 9.45 11.02 -3.50
C ASP A 472 10.60 11.54 -2.62
N ILE A 473 11.79 11.62 -3.21
CA ILE A 473 12.98 12.09 -2.51
C ILE A 473 12.98 13.62 -2.44
N SER A 474 12.39 14.31 -3.41
CA SER A 474 12.40 15.77 -3.48
C SER A 474 11.56 16.37 -2.35
N ASP A 475 10.32 15.90 -2.19
CA ASP A 475 9.43 16.35 -1.12
C ASP A 475 9.98 15.96 0.27
N ALA A 476 10.64 14.79 0.38
CA ALA A 476 11.33 14.39 1.60
C ALA A 476 12.44 15.38 1.99
N GLN A 477 13.22 15.85 1.01
CA GLN A 477 14.30 16.81 1.24
C GLN A 477 13.78 18.20 1.60
N GLU A 478 12.74 18.68 0.92
CA GLU A 478 12.08 19.95 1.26
C GLU A 478 11.58 19.93 2.71
N LEU A 479 10.95 18.83 3.13
CA LEU A 479 10.43 18.69 4.48
C LEU A 479 11.52 18.69 5.56
N LEU A 480 12.69 18.14 5.27
CA LEU A 480 13.83 18.17 6.18
C LEU A 480 14.39 19.60 6.33
N LEU A 481 14.39 20.37 5.24
CA LEU A 481 14.78 21.77 5.26
C LEU A 481 13.77 22.62 6.06
N ASP A 482 12.47 22.36 5.94
CA ASP A 482 11.46 23.01 6.79
C ASP A 482 11.69 22.75 8.28
N GLY A 483 12.07 21.52 8.65
CA GLY A 483 12.46 21.17 10.01
C GLY A 483 13.69 21.93 10.51
N TRP A 484 14.68 22.16 9.64
CA TRP A 484 15.84 23.00 9.92
C TRP A 484 15.45 24.47 10.14
N LYS A 485 14.67 25.05 9.22
CA LYS A 485 14.23 26.45 9.25
C LYS A 485 13.40 26.79 10.47
N THR A 486 12.52 25.86 10.87
CA THR A 486 11.62 26.03 12.02
C THR A 486 12.28 25.71 13.37
N ASN A 487 13.58 25.37 13.36
CA ASN A 487 14.35 24.97 14.54
C ASN A 487 13.70 23.81 15.33
N LYS A 488 13.08 22.84 14.64
CA LYS A 488 12.42 21.67 15.23
C LYS A 488 13.21 20.42 14.90
N ASP A 489 13.93 19.90 15.89
CA ASP A 489 14.91 18.80 15.68
C ASP A 489 15.88 19.09 14.53
N ALA A 490 16.25 20.37 14.36
CA ALA A 490 16.98 20.90 13.22
C ALA A 490 18.25 20.09 12.91
N GLY A 491 19.06 19.79 13.94
CA GLY A 491 20.28 19.02 13.77
C GLY A 491 20.04 17.62 13.19
N ARG A 492 18.97 16.92 13.57
CA ARG A 492 18.64 15.61 13.01
C ARG A 492 18.10 15.74 11.59
N CYS A 493 17.25 16.73 11.34
CA CYS A 493 16.68 16.97 10.01
C CYS A 493 17.79 17.22 8.99
N LEU A 494 18.73 18.12 9.31
CA LEU A 494 19.82 18.44 8.41
C LEU A 494 20.82 17.29 8.24
N ASN A 495 21.07 16.50 9.29
CA ASN A 495 21.88 15.29 9.17
C ASN A 495 21.26 14.29 8.18
N VAL A 496 19.95 14.04 8.27
CA VAL A 496 19.24 13.15 7.34
C VAL A 496 19.24 13.73 5.93
N TYR A 497 19.12 15.06 5.79
CA TYR A 497 19.19 15.74 4.51
C TYR A 497 20.52 15.51 3.78
N PHE A 498 21.65 15.69 4.48
CA PHE A 498 22.98 15.40 3.93
C PHE A 498 23.20 13.91 3.69
N ALA A 499 22.65 13.02 4.53
CA ALA A 499 22.74 11.58 4.34
C ALA A 499 22.00 11.10 3.07
N ASN A 500 20.91 11.78 2.68
CA ASN A 500 20.15 11.47 1.47
C ASN A 500 20.92 11.84 0.18
N ILE A 501 21.86 12.79 0.25
CA ILE A 501 22.69 13.18 -0.90
C ILE A 501 23.87 12.20 -1.00
N LYS A 502 23.97 11.50 -2.14
CA LYS A 502 24.98 10.45 -2.36
C LYS A 502 26.21 10.95 -3.13
N SER A 503 26.09 11.99 -3.94
CA SER A 503 27.23 12.56 -4.68
C SER A 503 28.02 13.55 -3.81
N ALA A 504 29.35 13.48 -3.91
CA ALA A 504 30.24 14.45 -3.30
C ALA A 504 30.10 15.84 -3.95
N GLU A 505 29.80 15.91 -5.26
CA GLU A 505 29.59 17.19 -5.96
C GLU A 505 28.32 17.89 -5.45
N ASP A 506 27.23 17.15 -5.31
CA ASP A 506 25.95 17.69 -4.83
C ASP A 506 26.06 18.17 -3.37
N LEU A 507 26.80 17.44 -2.53
CA LEU A 507 27.08 17.88 -1.15
C LEU A 507 27.96 19.13 -1.12
N ALA A 508 28.96 19.22 -1.99
CA ALA A 508 29.84 20.37 -2.10
C ALA A 508 29.09 21.65 -2.52
N VAL A 509 27.95 21.51 -3.21
CA VAL A 509 27.04 22.63 -3.53
C VAL A 509 26.03 22.89 -2.42
N ALA A 510 25.45 21.83 -1.84
CA ALA A 510 24.40 21.94 -0.84
C ALA A 510 24.90 22.55 0.49
N ILE A 511 26.09 22.16 0.96
CA ILE A 511 26.62 22.64 2.25
C ILE A 511 26.83 24.16 2.25
N PRO A 512 27.52 24.78 1.27
CA PRO A 512 27.64 26.23 1.19
C PRO A 512 26.29 26.94 1.07
N ASN A 513 25.37 26.42 0.26
CA ASN A 513 24.05 27.02 0.06
C ASN A 513 23.26 27.10 1.38
N ILE A 514 23.25 26.00 2.16
CA ILE A 514 22.60 26.00 3.49
C ILE A 514 23.29 26.98 4.44
N TYR A 515 24.62 27.06 4.41
CA TYR A 515 25.37 27.99 5.23
C TYR A 515 25.04 29.46 4.93
N GLU A 516 25.01 29.85 3.64
CA GLU A 516 24.76 31.23 3.24
C GLU A 516 23.31 31.69 3.45
N ASN A 517 22.34 30.80 3.25
CA ASN A 517 20.92 31.18 3.21
C ASN A 517 20.11 30.82 4.47
N GLU A 518 20.52 29.80 5.22
CA GLU A 518 19.67 29.17 6.25
C GLU A 518 20.36 29.03 7.63
N VAL A 519 21.64 29.41 7.75
CA VAL A 519 22.37 29.41 9.03
C VAL A 519 22.32 30.80 9.66
N ASN A 520 21.98 30.85 10.94
CA ASN A 520 21.86 32.06 11.75
C ASN A 520 22.60 31.93 13.10
N SER A 521 22.59 32.99 13.90
CA SER A 521 23.22 33.07 15.22
C SER A 521 22.83 31.92 16.16
N GLU A 522 21.61 31.41 16.07
CA GLU A 522 21.08 30.37 16.96
C GLU A 522 21.50 28.95 16.53
N ASN A 523 21.45 28.64 15.23
CA ASN A 523 21.63 27.27 14.73
C ASN A 523 23.07 26.94 14.28
N ALA A 524 23.99 27.92 14.14
CA ALA A 524 25.31 27.59 13.57
C ALA A 524 26.20 26.73 14.47
N VAL A 525 26.00 26.69 15.79
CA VAL A 525 26.72 25.73 16.65
C VAL A 525 26.31 24.29 16.30
N THR A 526 25.01 24.08 16.07
CA THR A 526 24.48 22.78 15.63
C THR A 526 24.97 22.45 14.23
N PHE A 527 24.99 23.43 13.32
CA PHE A 527 25.54 23.25 11.98
C PHE A 527 27.03 22.86 12.01
N LEU A 528 27.84 23.58 12.79
CA LEU A 528 29.27 23.30 12.98
C LEU A 528 29.51 21.86 13.48
N HIS A 529 28.69 21.39 14.41
CA HIS A 529 28.78 20.01 14.89
C HIS A 529 28.48 18.99 13.79
N LEU A 530 27.51 19.26 12.91
CA LEU A 530 27.18 18.38 11.77
C LEU A 530 28.31 18.36 10.73
N LEU A 531 28.94 19.50 10.45
CA LEU A 531 30.06 19.57 9.52
C LEU A 531 31.22 18.65 9.90
N LYS A 532 31.40 18.33 11.20
CA LYS A 532 32.43 17.38 11.63
C LYS A 532 32.23 16.00 11.02
N HIS A 533 30.98 15.55 10.92
CA HIS A 533 30.64 14.26 10.36
C HIS A 533 30.89 14.27 8.85
N GLU A 534 30.43 15.30 8.16
CA GLU A 534 30.59 15.44 6.70
C GLU A 534 32.05 15.69 6.27
N PHE A 535 32.87 16.36 7.10
CA PHE A 535 34.30 16.58 6.86
C PHE A 535 35.06 15.26 6.62
N SER A 536 34.69 14.21 7.36
CA SER A 536 35.34 12.90 7.27
C SER A 536 34.80 12.00 6.16
N ARG A 537 33.70 12.41 5.50
CA ARG A 537 32.95 11.55 4.57
C ARG A 537 33.56 11.50 3.18
N TYR A 538 34.05 12.63 2.66
CA TYR A 538 34.70 12.73 1.35
C TYR A 538 35.86 13.72 1.40
N GLU A 539 36.99 13.39 0.75
CA GLU A 539 38.18 14.27 0.70
C GLU A 539 37.88 15.63 0.05
N ALA A 540 37.00 15.66 -0.95
CA ALA A 540 36.58 16.89 -1.63
C ALA A 540 35.83 17.88 -0.71
N LEU A 541 35.27 17.41 0.41
CA LEU A 541 34.57 18.25 1.38
C LEU A 541 35.50 18.83 2.44
N GLU A 542 36.72 18.33 2.59
CA GLU A 542 37.65 18.74 3.66
C GLU A 542 37.90 20.25 3.61
N GLU A 543 38.21 20.81 2.44
CA GLU A 543 38.53 22.23 2.28
C GLU A 543 37.30 23.12 2.52
N ILE A 544 36.17 22.79 1.91
CA ILE A 544 34.92 23.56 1.99
C ILE A 544 34.42 23.61 3.44
N THR A 545 34.25 22.45 4.07
CA THR A 545 33.72 22.36 5.44
C THR A 545 34.67 22.97 6.46
N LYS A 546 35.99 22.88 6.23
CA LYS A 546 36.99 23.54 7.06
C LYS A 546 36.89 25.06 6.96
N ASN A 547 36.81 25.63 5.76
CA ASN A 547 36.70 27.09 5.60
C ASN A 547 35.45 27.64 6.31
N ILE A 548 34.30 27.00 6.10
CA ILE A 548 33.05 27.36 6.78
C ILE A 548 33.19 27.24 8.31
N ALA A 549 33.84 26.18 8.81
CA ALA A 549 34.09 26.03 10.24
C ALA A 549 34.96 27.16 10.83
N TYR A 550 35.97 27.63 10.10
CA TYR A 550 36.78 28.77 10.52
C TYR A 550 35.98 30.07 10.58
N GLU A 551 35.10 30.33 9.60
CA GLU A 551 34.25 31.51 9.59
C GLU A 551 33.28 31.54 10.77
N ILE A 552 32.53 30.43 10.98
CA ILE A 552 31.59 30.31 12.10
C ILE A 552 32.29 30.49 13.44
N VAL A 553 33.48 29.89 13.60
CA VAL A 553 34.26 30.03 14.83
C VAL A 553 34.74 31.45 15.00
N ALA A 554 35.32 32.08 13.97
CA ALA A 554 35.83 33.44 14.04
C ALA A 554 34.75 34.46 14.43
N GLU A 555 33.54 34.32 13.91
CA GLU A 555 32.40 35.20 14.24
C GLU A 555 31.97 35.08 15.72
N ARG A 556 32.10 33.89 16.32
CA ARG A 556 31.53 33.58 17.65
C ARG A 556 32.56 33.43 18.76
N ILE A 557 33.85 33.49 18.43
CA ILE A 557 34.92 33.19 19.37
C ILE A 557 34.98 34.18 20.54
N ASP A 558 34.44 35.38 20.34
CA ASP A 558 34.34 36.44 21.34
C ASP A 558 33.18 36.20 22.33
N GLU A 559 32.05 35.65 21.87
CA GLU A 559 30.88 35.34 22.70
C GLU A 559 31.02 34.01 23.46
N LYS A 560 31.55 32.98 22.80
CA LYS A 560 31.75 31.63 23.35
C LYS A 560 33.17 31.12 23.07
N PRO A 561 34.15 31.45 23.92
CA PRO A 561 35.56 31.08 23.73
C PRO A 561 35.82 29.57 23.61
N ASP A 562 34.92 28.73 24.15
CA ASP A 562 35.05 27.27 24.09
C ASP A 562 34.88 26.71 22.67
N ILE A 563 34.20 27.43 21.77
CA ILE A 563 33.95 27.01 20.37
C ILE A 563 35.23 26.84 19.57
N ALA A 564 36.32 27.50 19.97
CA ALA A 564 37.65 27.32 19.38
C ALA A 564 38.15 25.87 19.42
N SER A 565 37.66 25.08 20.39
CA SER A 565 38.00 23.65 20.52
C SER A 565 37.44 22.81 19.36
N GLU A 566 36.38 23.28 18.71
CA GLU A 566 35.73 22.59 17.59
C GLU A 566 36.66 22.51 16.36
N LEU A 567 37.51 23.53 16.14
CA LEU A 567 38.49 23.57 15.04
C LEU A 567 39.51 22.44 15.06
N LEU A 568 39.71 21.79 16.22
CA LEU A 568 40.62 20.65 16.33
C LEU A 568 40.13 19.46 15.50
N SER A 569 38.81 19.26 15.40
CA SER A 569 38.21 18.18 14.61
C SER A 569 38.41 18.34 13.10
N PHE A 570 38.54 19.59 12.62
CA PHE A 570 38.82 19.92 11.21
C PHE A 570 40.32 20.01 10.89
N ASN A 571 41.20 19.85 11.88
CA ASN A 571 42.65 20.02 11.75
C ASN A 571 43.45 18.85 12.32
N ILE A 572 42.98 17.61 12.06
CA ILE A 572 43.57 16.37 12.60
C ILE A 572 45.08 16.25 12.31
N ARG A 573 45.52 16.72 11.14
CA ARG A 573 46.94 16.66 10.72
C ARG A 573 47.82 17.74 11.37
N ASN A 574 47.24 18.80 11.94
CA ASN A 574 48.00 19.93 12.48
C ASN A 574 48.13 19.89 14.02
N LYS A 575 49.23 19.32 14.51
CA LYS A 575 49.54 19.21 15.95
C LYS A 575 49.78 20.57 16.63
N SER A 576 50.06 21.66 15.89
CA SER A 576 50.25 22.99 16.50
C SER A 576 48.92 23.64 16.90
N MET A 577 47.83 23.33 16.19
CA MET A 577 46.49 23.89 16.46
C MET A 577 46.02 23.66 17.89
N LEU A 578 46.29 22.47 18.45
CA LEU A 578 45.97 22.16 19.83
C LEU A 578 46.67 23.12 20.82
N LYS A 579 47.93 23.44 20.57
CA LYS A 579 48.68 24.40 21.40
C LYS A 579 48.10 25.81 21.26
N ASP A 580 47.70 26.20 20.06
CA ASP A 580 47.18 27.55 19.79
C ASP A 580 45.78 27.75 20.39
N VAL A 581 44.89 26.77 20.27
CA VAL A 581 43.57 26.78 20.93
C VAL A 581 43.73 26.83 22.45
N MET A 582 44.64 26.03 23.04
CA MET A 582 44.88 26.08 24.48
C MET A 582 45.42 27.45 24.93
N LYS A 583 46.40 28.02 24.22
CA LYS A 583 46.93 29.36 24.51
C LYS A 583 45.83 30.42 24.46
N TYR A 584 44.96 30.35 23.46
CA TYR A 584 43.81 31.25 23.33
C TYR A 584 42.87 31.14 24.54
N LYS A 585 42.46 29.92 24.91
CA LYS A 585 41.57 29.69 26.07
C LYS A 585 42.18 30.20 27.38
N ILE A 586 43.49 29.98 27.59
CA ILE A 586 44.21 30.49 28.77
C ILE A 586 44.22 32.01 28.79
N LYS A 587 44.50 32.66 27.64
CA LYS A 587 44.54 34.11 27.51
C LYS A 587 43.18 34.76 27.82
N ILE A 588 42.08 34.13 27.41
CA ILE A 588 40.73 34.64 27.70
C ILE A 588 40.33 34.37 29.15
N LYS A 589 40.62 33.19 29.71
CA LYS A 589 40.37 32.91 31.14
C LYS A 589 41.16 33.82 32.09
N GLY A 590 42.28 34.38 31.65
CA GLY A 590 43.03 35.40 32.40
C GLY A 590 42.53 36.83 32.22
N LYS A 591 41.53 37.06 31.35
CA LYS A 591 40.91 38.36 31.06
C LYS A 591 39.47 38.50 31.59
N ALA A 592 38.75 37.39 31.79
CA ALA A 592 37.48 37.32 32.51
C ALA A 592 37.74 37.29 34.02
#